data_AF-A0A3C0C2S3-F1
#
_entry.id   AF-A0A3C0C2S3-F1
#
_cell.length_a   1.000
_cell.length_b   1.000
_cell.length_c   1.000
_cell.angle_alpha   90.00
_cell.angle_beta   90.00
_cell.angle_gamma   90.00
#
_symmetry.space_group_name_H-M   'P 1'
#
loop_
_entity.id
_entity.type
_entity.pdbx_description
1 polymer ?
#
loop_
_entity_poly.entity_id
_entity_poly.type
_entity_poly.pdbx_seq_one_letter_code
_entity_poly.pdbx_strand_id
1 'polypeptide(L)'
;AAMKHVGLNVAADPLFTLAYTGVNGGLVVVTADDPGLFSSQNEQDNRYYASHAKLAMLEPSDSQECLDFVKEAFDISEKFDTPVLFRVTTRICHSKTLVKTSPRKEVPVRAYTKDVSKYVMAPASAKKRKYIMEDRIEALKEFSETTTLNRIESASGKVGIITSGISYNHAKEVFGDEVSYLKLGFTWPLPE
;
A
#
# COMPACT_ATOMS: atom_id res chain seq x y z
N ALA A 1 -3.02 -7.30 -9.35
CA ALA A 1 -4.49 -7.52 -9.44
C ALA A 1 -5.20 -6.19 -9.18
N ALA A 2 -6.41 -5.99 -9.71
CA ALA A 2 -7.20 -4.79 -9.45
C ALA A 2 -8.66 -5.17 -9.18
N MET A 3 -9.26 -4.59 -8.14
CA MET A 3 -10.62 -4.87 -7.71
C MET A 3 -11.20 -3.73 -6.87
N LYS A 4 -12.52 -3.73 -6.68
CA LYS A 4 -13.18 -2.92 -5.64
C LYS A 4 -12.95 -3.55 -4.27
N HIS A 5 -13.19 -2.82 -3.18
CA HIS A 5 -12.99 -3.31 -1.81
C HIS A 5 -13.67 -4.64 -1.51
N VAL A 6 -14.91 -4.86 -1.96
CA VAL A 6 -15.61 -6.14 -1.76
C VAL A 6 -14.96 -7.31 -2.49
N GLY A 7 -14.24 -7.06 -3.59
CA GLY A 7 -13.46 -8.09 -4.27
C GLY A 7 -12.31 -8.61 -3.40
N LEU A 8 -11.74 -7.74 -2.56
CA LEU A 8 -10.70 -8.15 -1.60
C LEU A 8 -11.24 -9.10 -0.54
N ASN A 9 -12.53 -8.97 -0.17
CA ASN A 9 -13.17 -9.92 0.74
C ASN A 9 -13.22 -11.33 0.15
N VAL A 10 -13.51 -11.43 -1.15
CA VAL A 10 -13.50 -12.72 -1.86
C VAL A 10 -12.07 -13.27 -1.95
N ALA A 11 -11.09 -12.39 -2.14
CA ALA A 11 -9.68 -12.74 -2.20
C ALA A 11 -8.99 -12.83 -0.82
N ALA A 12 -9.73 -12.69 0.29
CA ALA A 12 -9.12 -12.58 1.61
C ALA A 12 -8.34 -13.85 1.97
N ASP A 13 -8.96 -15.02 1.88
CA ASP A 13 -8.31 -16.29 2.22
C ASP A 13 -6.93 -16.51 1.53
N PRO A 14 -6.83 -16.40 0.18
CA PRO A 14 -5.52 -16.50 -0.46
C PRO A 14 -4.60 -15.31 -0.12
N LEU A 15 -5.11 -14.11 0.12
CA LEU A 15 -4.30 -12.95 0.54
C LEU A 15 -3.60 -13.19 1.88
N PHE A 16 -4.31 -13.73 2.86
CA PHE A 16 -3.73 -14.08 4.17
C PHE A 16 -2.64 -15.15 4.03
N THR A 17 -2.85 -16.13 3.16
CA THR A 17 -1.83 -17.15 2.88
C THR A 17 -0.62 -16.54 2.17
N LEU A 18 -0.82 -15.63 1.22
CA LEU A 18 0.25 -14.94 0.49
C LEU A 18 1.15 -14.10 1.41
N ALA A 19 0.61 -13.56 2.50
CA ALA A 19 1.42 -12.86 3.50
C ALA A 19 2.50 -13.76 4.12
N TYR A 20 2.25 -15.07 4.21
CA TYR A 20 3.24 -16.05 4.69
C TYR A 20 4.15 -16.51 3.56
N THR A 21 3.59 -16.87 2.40
CA THR A 21 4.41 -17.41 1.30
C THR A 21 5.33 -16.36 0.70
N GLY A 22 4.99 -15.08 0.82
CA GLY A 22 5.63 -14.01 0.09
C GLY A 22 5.34 -14.12 -1.41
N VAL A 23 6.26 -13.63 -2.23
CA VAL A 23 6.12 -13.55 -3.69
C VAL A 23 7.33 -14.15 -4.41
N ASN A 24 7.23 -14.34 -5.72
CA ASN A 24 8.39 -14.70 -6.56
C ASN A 24 8.91 -13.48 -7.33
N GLY A 25 7.99 -12.78 -8.00
CA GLY A 25 8.15 -11.42 -8.50
C GLY A 25 7.11 -10.50 -7.88
N GLY A 26 7.21 -9.19 -8.12
CA GLY A 26 6.38 -8.22 -7.42
C GLY A 26 4.87 -8.44 -7.63
N LEU A 27 4.11 -8.33 -6.54
CA LEU A 27 2.65 -8.43 -6.53
C LEU A 27 2.04 -7.21 -5.86
N VAL A 28 1.35 -6.41 -6.68
CA VAL A 28 0.56 -5.27 -6.22
C VAL A 28 -0.93 -5.59 -6.36
N VAL A 29 -1.68 -5.37 -5.29
CA VAL A 29 -3.14 -5.54 -5.25
C VAL A 29 -3.77 -4.16 -5.12
N VAL A 30 -4.33 -3.66 -6.22
CA VAL A 30 -5.03 -2.38 -6.25
C VAL A 30 -6.44 -2.57 -5.73
N THR A 31 -6.80 -1.84 -4.68
CA THR A 31 -8.12 -1.90 -4.03
C THR A 31 -8.76 -0.52 -4.08
N ALA A 32 -9.86 -0.42 -4.83
CA ALA A 32 -10.70 0.77 -4.85
C ALA A 32 -11.70 0.73 -3.70
N ASP A 33 -11.40 1.48 -2.63
CA ASP A 33 -12.24 1.65 -1.46
C ASP A 33 -13.26 2.77 -1.68
N ASP A 34 -14.43 2.61 -1.05
CA ASP A 34 -15.54 3.56 -1.15
C ASP A 34 -16.03 3.98 0.25
N PRO A 35 -15.19 4.71 1.03
CA PRO A 35 -15.62 5.30 2.29
C PRO A 35 -16.78 6.27 2.03
N GLY A 36 -17.81 6.22 2.86
CA GLY A 36 -19.05 6.97 2.67
C GLY A 36 -19.99 6.43 1.58
N LEU A 37 -19.76 5.21 1.06
CA LEU A 37 -20.78 4.46 0.31
C LEU A 37 -21.28 5.12 -0.99
N PHE A 38 -20.42 5.83 -1.72
CA PHE A 38 -20.86 6.65 -2.84
C PHE A 38 -21.44 5.84 -4.02
N SER A 39 -20.91 4.64 -4.26
CA SER A 39 -21.22 3.80 -5.42
C SER A 39 -21.28 2.30 -5.09
N SER A 40 -21.39 1.97 -3.80
CA SER A 40 -21.20 0.62 -3.28
C SER A 40 -22.37 0.13 -2.44
N GLN A 41 -22.44 -1.18 -2.27
CA GLN A 41 -23.42 -1.84 -1.41
C GLN A 41 -23.06 -1.72 0.08
N ASN A 42 -21.77 -1.61 0.41
CA ASN A 42 -21.27 -1.41 1.78
C ASN A 42 -20.10 -0.40 1.82
N GLU A 43 -19.89 0.19 3.00
CA GLU A 43 -18.70 0.96 3.31
C GLU A 43 -17.61 0.00 3.78
N GLN A 44 -16.36 0.18 3.32
CA GLN A 44 -15.26 -0.64 3.77
C GLN A 44 -13.94 0.13 3.70
N ASP A 45 -13.14 -0.08 4.74
CA ASP A 45 -11.79 0.44 4.85
C ASP A 45 -10.78 -0.71 4.85
N ASN A 46 -10.07 -0.88 3.74
CA ASN A 46 -9.11 -1.97 3.59
C ASN A 46 -7.80 -1.74 4.33
N ARG A 47 -7.61 -0.61 5.02
CA ARG A 47 -6.50 -0.46 5.97
C ARG A 47 -6.54 -1.53 7.07
N TYR A 48 -7.73 -2.02 7.41
CA TYR A 48 -7.87 -3.14 8.34
C TYR A 48 -7.35 -4.47 7.76
N TYR A 49 -7.43 -4.68 6.45
CA TYR A 49 -6.78 -5.85 5.82
C TYR A 49 -5.26 -5.75 5.87
N ALA A 50 -4.68 -4.56 5.67
CA ALA A 50 -3.23 -4.38 5.75
C ALA A 50 -2.68 -4.84 7.11
N SER A 51 -3.28 -4.34 8.19
CA SER A 51 -2.86 -4.66 9.55
C SER A 51 -3.20 -6.08 9.99
N HIS A 52 -4.29 -6.65 9.49
CA HIS A 52 -4.71 -8.00 9.83
C HIS A 52 -3.89 -9.05 9.05
N ALA A 53 -3.75 -8.88 7.73
CA ALA A 53 -2.99 -9.78 6.86
C ALA A 53 -1.47 -9.55 6.95
N LYS A 54 -1.02 -8.49 7.62
CA LYS A 54 0.39 -8.12 7.76
C LYS A 54 1.08 -7.75 6.44
N LEU A 55 0.40 -6.93 5.62
CA LEU A 55 0.83 -6.53 4.29
C LEU A 55 1.07 -5.03 4.18
N ALA A 56 2.18 -4.66 3.55
CA ALA A 56 2.51 -3.26 3.26
C ALA A 56 1.36 -2.56 2.52
N MET A 57 1.06 -1.31 2.88
CA MET A 57 0.00 -0.51 2.25
C MET A 57 0.47 0.87 1.80
N LEU A 58 0.12 1.22 0.57
CA LEU A 58 0.39 2.52 -0.03
C LEU A 58 -0.92 3.23 -0.40
N GLU A 59 -0.94 4.56 -0.24
CA GLU A 59 -2.11 5.42 -0.44
C GLU A 59 -1.74 6.72 -1.20
N PRO A 60 -1.80 6.72 -2.55
CA PRO A 60 -1.58 7.94 -3.34
C PRO A 60 -2.75 8.93 -3.21
N SER A 61 -2.47 10.22 -3.38
CA SER A 61 -3.48 11.29 -3.35
C SER A 61 -3.82 11.91 -4.70
N ASP A 62 -3.12 11.60 -5.78
CA ASP A 62 -3.39 12.16 -7.11
C ASP A 62 -2.91 11.24 -8.25
N SER A 63 -3.12 11.64 -9.50
CA SER A 63 -2.73 10.81 -10.66
C SER A 63 -1.21 10.66 -10.82
N GLN A 64 -0.41 11.63 -10.37
CA GLN A 64 1.06 11.55 -10.45
C GLN A 64 1.57 10.54 -9.43
N GLU A 65 1.09 10.61 -8.19
CA GLU A 65 1.43 9.64 -7.16
C GLU A 65 0.95 8.24 -7.49
N CYS A 66 -0.22 8.09 -8.12
CA CYS A 66 -0.65 6.80 -8.63
C CYS A 66 0.41 6.20 -9.58
N LEU A 67 0.98 7.02 -10.48
CA LEU A 67 2.00 6.59 -11.43
C LEU A 67 3.34 6.27 -10.76
N ASP A 68 3.75 7.05 -9.76
CA ASP A 68 5.05 6.88 -9.11
C ASP A 68 5.00 5.80 -8.03
N PHE A 69 3.98 5.81 -7.18
CA PHE A 69 3.84 4.86 -6.08
C PHE A 69 3.60 3.45 -6.57
N VAL A 70 2.98 3.24 -7.75
CA VAL A 70 2.80 1.87 -8.27
C VAL A 70 4.15 1.23 -8.64
N LYS A 71 5.13 2.02 -9.09
CA LYS A 71 6.49 1.54 -9.37
C LYS A 71 7.18 1.15 -8.07
N GLU A 72 7.10 2.03 -7.07
CA GLU A 72 7.62 1.77 -5.73
C GLU A 72 6.93 0.56 -5.07
N ALA A 73 5.63 0.36 -5.29
CA ALA A 73 4.90 -0.79 -4.77
C ALA A 73 5.47 -2.13 -5.31
N PHE A 74 5.87 -2.18 -6.59
CA PHE A 74 6.54 -3.36 -7.13
C PHE A 74 7.94 -3.54 -6.52
N ASP A 75 8.73 -2.47 -6.42
CA ASP A 75 10.07 -2.53 -5.84
C ASP A 75 10.02 -2.93 -4.35
N ILE A 76 9.06 -2.42 -3.57
CA ILE A 76 8.77 -2.83 -2.17
C ILE A 76 8.36 -4.30 -2.12
N SER A 77 7.41 -4.72 -2.98
CA SER A 77 6.93 -6.09 -2.99
C SER A 77 8.06 -7.10 -3.23
N GLU A 78 8.95 -6.78 -4.17
CA GLU A 78 10.10 -7.61 -4.50
C GLU A 78 11.20 -7.58 -3.44
N LYS A 79 11.48 -6.40 -2.87
CA LYS A 79 12.51 -6.22 -1.84
C LYS A 79 12.16 -6.94 -0.54
N PHE A 80 10.89 -6.87 -0.13
CA PHE A 80 10.42 -7.39 1.16
C PHE A 80 9.71 -8.73 1.06
N ASP A 81 9.69 -9.39 -0.11
CA ASP A 81 9.03 -10.69 -0.32
C ASP A 81 7.57 -10.70 0.19
N THR A 82 6.78 -9.71 -0.21
CA THR A 82 5.38 -9.56 0.24
C THR A 82 4.48 -8.93 -0.81
N PRO A 83 3.19 -9.29 -0.88
CA PRO A 83 2.21 -8.48 -1.58
C PRO A 83 2.15 -7.06 -0.99
N VAL A 84 1.86 -6.08 -1.85
CA VAL A 84 1.59 -4.69 -1.47
C VAL A 84 0.14 -4.35 -1.78
N LEU A 85 -0.59 -3.87 -0.78
CA LEU A 85 -1.92 -3.30 -0.95
C LEU A 85 -1.79 -1.86 -1.44
N PHE A 86 -2.38 -1.56 -2.58
CA PHE A 86 -2.36 -0.24 -3.19
C PHE A 86 -3.77 0.34 -3.13
N ARG A 87 -4.03 1.13 -2.09
CA ARG A 87 -5.38 1.60 -1.78
C ARG A 87 -5.63 2.94 -2.46
N VAL A 88 -6.69 2.98 -3.25
CA VAL A 88 -7.22 4.19 -3.87
C VAL A 88 -8.67 4.36 -3.46
N THR A 89 -9.17 5.59 -3.43
CA THR A 89 -10.57 5.89 -3.08
C THR A 89 -11.34 6.45 -4.25
N THR A 90 -12.67 6.49 -4.15
CA THR A 90 -13.59 6.98 -5.19
C THR A 90 -13.11 8.27 -5.87
N ARG A 91 -12.68 9.29 -5.13
CA ARG A 91 -12.23 10.56 -5.73
C ARG A 91 -10.90 10.43 -6.48
N ILE A 92 -9.97 9.61 -5.99
CA ILE A 92 -8.72 9.32 -6.72
C ILE A 92 -9.03 8.60 -8.04
N CYS A 93 -9.93 7.62 -8.01
CA CYS A 93 -10.31 6.84 -9.19
C CYS A 93 -11.10 7.66 -10.24
N HIS A 94 -11.86 8.67 -9.81
CA HIS A 94 -12.73 9.46 -10.68
C HIS A 94 -12.18 10.86 -11.03
N SER A 95 -10.99 11.21 -10.55
CA SER A 95 -10.27 12.44 -10.91
C SER A 95 -9.18 12.19 -11.96
N LYS A 96 -8.77 13.24 -12.66
CA LYS A 96 -7.68 13.21 -13.64
C LYS A 96 -6.82 14.46 -13.46
N THR A 97 -5.51 14.29 -13.34
CA THR A 97 -4.54 15.38 -13.38
C THR A 97 -3.51 15.14 -14.49
N LEU A 98 -2.78 16.17 -14.88
CA LEU A 98 -1.63 16.01 -15.77
C LEU A 98 -0.54 15.22 -15.03
N VAL A 99 0.13 14.32 -15.76
CA VAL A 99 1.21 13.50 -15.21
C VAL A 99 2.46 13.63 -16.07
N LYS A 100 3.62 13.65 -15.40
CA LYS A 100 4.93 13.49 -16.02
C LYS A 100 5.27 12.01 -16.06
N THR A 101 5.34 11.47 -17.26
CA THR A 101 5.72 10.07 -17.46
C THR A 101 7.23 9.88 -17.41
N SER A 102 7.66 8.63 -17.24
CA SER A 102 9.05 8.20 -17.34
C SER A 102 9.15 7.06 -18.34
N PRO A 103 10.34 6.79 -18.91
CA PRO A 103 10.58 5.58 -19.68
C PRO A 103 10.18 4.34 -18.87
N ARG A 104 9.73 3.30 -19.58
CA ARG A 104 9.42 2.01 -18.98
C ARG A 104 10.71 1.32 -18.52
N LYS A 105 10.72 0.85 -17.27
CA LYS A 105 11.77 -0.05 -16.75
C LYS A 105 11.39 -1.48 -17.14
N GLU A 106 12.19 -2.11 -17.99
CA GLU A 106 12.04 -3.54 -18.27
C GLU A 106 12.73 -4.35 -17.17
N VAL A 107 12.03 -5.39 -16.68
CA VAL A 107 12.53 -6.32 -15.67
C VAL A 107 12.50 -7.73 -16.25
N PRO A 108 13.58 -8.53 -16.09
CA PRO A 108 13.61 -9.89 -16.60
C PRO A 108 12.62 -10.79 -15.85
N VAL A 109 12.15 -11.83 -16.52
CA VAL A 109 11.32 -12.85 -15.88
C VAL A 109 12.13 -13.56 -14.79
N ARG A 110 11.62 -13.55 -13.55
CA ARG A 110 12.22 -14.31 -12.46
C ARG A 110 11.88 -15.80 -12.61
N ALA A 111 12.92 -16.63 -12.67
CA ALA A 111 12.75 -18.07 -12.75
C ALA A 111 12.03 -18.60 -11.50
N TYR A 112 11.01 -19.43 -11.71
CA TYR A 112 10.36 -20.14 -10.62
C TYR A 112 11.23 -21.30 -10.17
N THR A 113 11.53 -21.36 -8.87
CA THR A 113 12.19 -22.51 -8.24
C THR A 113 11.22 -23.17 -7.28
N LYS A 114 11.11 -24.50 -7.33
CA LYS A 114 10.27 -25.25 -6.41
C LYS A 114 10.84 -25.18 -5.00
N ASP A 115 10.11 -24.50 -4.11
CA ASP A 115 10.42 -24.44 -2.68
C ASP A 115 9.17 -24.84 -1.87
N VAL A 116 9.19 -26.06 -1.35
CA VAL A 116 8.08 -26.60 -0.54
C VAL A 116 7.95 -25.86 0.79
N SER A 117 9.06 -25.40 1.37
CA SER A 117 9.05 -24.70 2.65
C SER A 117 8.46 -23.30 2.55
N LYS A 118 8.57 -22.67 1.37
CA LYS A 118 8.00 -21.34 1.07
C LYS A 118 6.58 -21.41 0.51
N TYR A 119 6.27 -22.37 -0.37
CA TYR A 119 5.01 -22.36 -1.12
C TYR A 119 3.95 -23.36 -0.63
N VAL A 120 4.31 -24.34 0.21
CA VAL A 120 3.33 -25.27 0.78
C VAL A 120 3.08 -24.90 2.24
N MET A 121 1.97 -24.20 2.50
CA MET A 121 1.58 -23.70 3.83
C MET A 121 0.95 -24.76 4.72
N ALA A 122 1.56 -25.95 4.77
CA ALA A 122 1.29 -26.92 5.82
C ALA A 122 1.75 -26.38 7.19
N PRO A 123 1.19 -26.85 8.33
CA PRO A 123 1.47 -26.25 9.65
C PRO A 123 2.94 -26.11 10.02
N ALA A 124 3.80 -27.06 9.62
CA ALA A 124 5.24 -26.99 9.87
C ALA A 124 5.94 -25.84 9.13
N SER A 125 5.56 -25.59 7.86
CA SER A 125 6.06 -24.48 7.05
C SER A 125 5.49 -23.15 7.55
N ALA A 126 4.18 -23.09 7.80
CA ALA A 126 3.50 -21.87 8.24
C ALA A 126 4.08 -21.31 9.55
N LYS A 127 4.38 -22.18 10.53
CA LYS A 127 5.04 -21.77 11.79
C LYS A 127 6.39 -21.09 11.55
N LYS A 128 7.20 -21.61 10.61
CA LYS A 128 8.50 -21.01 10.26
C LYS A 128 8.32 -19.70 9.49
N ARG A 129 7.41 -19.67 8.52
CA ARG A 129 7.10 -18.46 7.73
C ARG A 129 6.53 -17.33 8.58
N LYS A 130 5.86 -17.63 9.70
CA LYS A 130 5.42 -16.61 10.66
C LYS A 130 6.58 -15.74 11.14
N TYR A 131 7.69 -16.33 11.57
CA TYR A 131 8.84 -15.56 12.05
C TYR A 131 9.43 -14.67 10.95
N ILE A 132 9.56 -15.19 9.72
CA ILE A 132 9.99 -14.41 8.56
C ILE A 132 9.03 -13.24 8.28
N MET A 133 7.73 -13.44 8.46
CA MET A 133 6.74 -12.38 8.34
C MET A 133 6.91 -11.31 9.43
N GLU A 134 7.16 -11.68 10.69
CA GLU A 134 7.43 -10.71 11.76
C GLU A 134 8.72 -9.92 11.48
N ASP A 135 9.80 -10.59 11.09
CA ASP A 135 11.06 -9.94 10.70
C ASP A 135 10.85 -8.94 9.54
N ARG A 136 10.00 -9.32 8.57
CA ARG A 136 9.61 -8.44 7.46
C ARG A 136 8.84 -7.22 7.94
N ILE A 137 7.92 -7.37 8.88
CA ILE A 137 7.13 -6.24 9.41
C ILE A 137 8.06 -5.21 10.04
N GLU A 138 9.06 -5.66 10.80
CA GLU A 138 10.06 -4.76 11.39
C GLU A 138 10.86 -4.04 10.29
N ALA A 139 11.33 -4.77 9.28
CA ALA A 139 12.05 -4.17 8.15
C ALA A 139 11.18 -3.17 7.35
N LEU A 140 9.87 -3.42 7.23
CA LEU A 140 8.93 -2.50 6.59
C LEU A 140 8.67 -1.26 7.45
N LYS A 141 8.69 -1.41 8.79
CA LYS A 141 8.58 -0.30 9.73
C LYS A 141 9.82 0.60 9.66
N GLU A 142 11.02 0.03 9.67
CA GLU A 142 12.25 0.80 9.43
C GLU A 142 12.24 1.52 8.07
N PHE A 143 11.66 0.88 7.06
CA PHE A 143 11.49 1.49 5.74
C PHE A 143 10.46 2.63 5.74
N SER A 144 9.38 2.54 6.52
CA SER A 144 8.35 3.58 6.59
C SER A 144 8.88 4.89 7.18
N GLU A 145 9.91 4.83 8.03
CA GLU A 145 10.62 5.99 8.58
C GLU A 145 11.41 6.79 7.54
N THR A 146 11.90 6.11 6.51
CA THR A 146 12.92 6.67 5.59
C THR A 146 12.43 6.80 4.15
N THR A 147 11.24 6.27 3.85
CA THR A 147 10.68 6.30 2.51
C THR A 147 10.28 7.70 2.06
N THR A 148 10.57 8.03 0.81
CA THR A 148 10.15 9.30 0.18
C THR A 148 8.66 9.33 -0.17
N LEU A 149 7.95 8.22 0.01
CA LEU A 149 6.49 8.15 -0.13
C LEU A 149 5.79 9.00 0.93
N ASN A 150 6.39 9.10 2.12
CA ASN A 150 5.93 9.95 3.20
C ASN A 150 6.57 11.35 3.03
N ARG A 151 5.77 12.41 3.16
CA ARG A 151 6.23 13.77 2.96
C ARG A 151 5.82 14.67 4.11
N ILE A 152 6.77 15.50 4.54
CA ILE A 152 6.52 16.58 5.48
C ILE A 152 6.53 17.89 4.70
N GLU A 153 5.46 18.66 4.86
CA GLU A 153 5.35 20.03 4.35
C GLU A 153 5.26 20.95 5.58
N SER A 154 6.31 21.71 5.84
CA SER A 154 6.37 22.59 7.00
C SER A 154 5.77 23.96 6.71
N ALA A 155 4.99 24.47 7.67
CA ALA A 155 4.51 25.85 7.69
C ALA A 155 4.92 26.52 9.01
N SER A 156 4.84 27.85 9.07
CA SER A 156 5.16 28.63 10.27
C SER A 156 4.09 28.55 11.37
N GLY A 157 2.93 27.96 11.07
CA GLY A 157 1.82 27.81 12.01
C GLY A 157 2.10 26.81 13.13
N LYS A 158 1.23 26.82 14.15
CA LYS A 158 1.31 25.90 15.31
C LYS A 158 0.50 24.61 15.12
N VAL A 159 -0.26 24.50 14.03
CA VAL A 159 -1.15 23.37 13.74
C VAL A 159 -0.49 22.47 12.69
N GLY A 160 -0.55 21.17 12.92
CA GLY A 160 -0.12 20.13 11.98
C GLY A 160 -1.27 19.17 11.66
N ILE A 161 -1.33 18.72 10.41
CA ILE A 161 -2.32 17.75 9.92
C ILE A 161 -1.60 16.49 9.46
N ILE A 162 -1.99 15.34 10.02
CA ILE A 162 -1.56 14.02 9.54
C ILE A 162 -2.64 13.49 8.60
N THR A 163 -2.25 13.08 7.39
CA THR A 163 -3.21 12.77 6.32
C THR A 163 -2.67 11.73 5.34
N SER A 164 -3.56 11.07 4.61
CA SER A 164 -3.23 10.14 3.51
C SER A 164 -4.28 10.18 2.42
N GLY A 165 -3.91 9.73 1.21
CA GLY A 165 -4.82 9.65 0.07
C GLY A 165 -5.57 10.95 -0.22
N ILE A 166 -6.85 10.87 -0.60
CA ILE A 166 -7.67 12.04 -0.95
C ILE A 166 -7.80 13.08 0.17
N SER A 167 -7.72 12.65 1.44
CA SER A 167 -7.89 13.58 2.57
C SER A 167 -6.82 14.67 2.58
N TYR A 168 -5.65 14.41 1.99
CA TYR A 168 -4.59 15.41 1.83
C TYR A 168 -5.05 16.58 0.96
N ASN A 169 -5.67 16.30 -0.20
CA ASN A 169 -6.15 17.34 -1.09
C ASN A 169 -7.26 18.17 -0.44
N HIS A 170 -8.18 17.54 0.28
CA HIS A 170 -9.24 18.26 0.99
C HIS A 170 -8.67 19.16 2.09
N ALA A 171 -7.69 18.67 2.85
CA ALA A 171 -7.03 19.49 3.86
C ALA A 171 -6.22 20.64 3.23
N LYS A 172 -5.58 20.42 2.09
CA LYS A 172 -4.86 21.47 1.35
C LYS A 172 -5.79 22.53 0.76
N GLU A 173 -6.96 22.13 0.27
CA GLU A 173 -7.96 23.06 -0.26
C GLU A 173 -8.49 24.02 0.82
N VAL A 174 -8.66 23.54 2.05
CA VAL A 174 -9.21 24.34 3.16
C VAL A 174 -8.15 25.19 3.85
N PHE A 175 -6.98 24.60 4.15
CA PHE A 175 -5.97 25.22 5.02
C PHE A 175 -4.74 25.75 4.27
N GLY A 176 -4.61 25.47 2.96
CA GLY A 176 -3.53 25.97 2.12
C GLY A 176 -2.14 25.69 2.69
N ASP A 177 -1.29 26.72 2.73
CA ASP A 177 0.08 26.64 3.24
C ASP A 177 0.22 27.21 4.67
N GLU A 178 -0.89 27.42 5.38
CA GLU A 178 -0.90 28.00 6.73
C GLU A 178 -0.55 26.99 7.82
N VAL A 179 -0.73 25.69 7.54
CA VAL A 179 -0.52 24.58 8.48
C VAL A 179 0.51 23.60 7.94
N SER A 180 1.17 22.88 8.85
CA SER A 180 2.11 21.83 8.45
C SER A 180 1.36 20.54 8.11
N TYR A 181 1.89 19.75 7.18
CA TYR A 181 1.31 18.45 6.80
C TYR A 181 2.34 17.34 6.98
N LEU A 182 1.93 16.25 7.62
CA LEU A 182 2.56 14.95 7.46
C LEU A 182 1.65 14.12 6.54
N LYS A 183 2.05 14.03 5.27
CA LYS A 183 1.35 13.24 4.28
C LYS A 183 1.97 11.85 4.21
N LEU A 184 1.19 10.86 4.61
CA LEU A 184 1.59 9.46 4.56
C LEU A 184 1.19 8.85 3.22
N GLY A 185 2.20 8.45 2.43
CA GLY A 185 2.02 7.64 1.23
C GLY A 185 2.19 6.15 1.51
N PHE A 186 2.89 5.79 2.58
CA PHE A 186 3.04 4.43 3.09
C PHE A 186 2.36 4.35 4.46
N THR A 187 1.20 3.69 4.53
CA THR A 187 0.27 3.79 5.66
C THR A 187 0.17 2.52 6.50
N TRP A 188 0.84 1.44 6.10
CA TRP A 188 1.07 0.29 6.99
C TRP A 188 2.34 -0.49 6.59
N PRO A 189 3.21 -0.86 7.56
CA PRO A 189 3.26 -0.35 8.94
C PRO A 189 3.45 1.18 8.98
N LEU A 190 2.92 1.82 10.02
CA LEU A 190 3.07 3.27 10.20
C LEU A 190 4.48 3.60 10.71
N PRO A 191 5.05 4.76 10.32
CA PRO A 191 6.23 5.33 10.99
C PRO A 191 5.87 5.83 12.41
N GLU A 192 6.85 5.89 13.30
CA GLU A 192 6.73 6.28 14.72
C GLU A 192 7.24 7.70 15.03
#